data_AF-A0A167WMW6-F1
#
_entry.id   AF-A0A167WMW6-F1
#
_cell.length_a   1.000
_cell.length_b   1.000
_cell.length_c   1.000
_cell.angle_alpha   90.00
_cell.angle_beta   90.00
_cell.angle_gamma   90.00
#
_symmetry.space_group_name_H-M   'P 1'
#
loop_
_entity.id
_entity.type
_entity.pdbx_description
1 polymer ?
#
loop_
_entity_poly.entity_id
_entity_poly.type
_entity_poly.pdbx_seq_one_letter_code
_entity_poly.pdbx_strand_id
1 'polypeptide(L)'
;MDRIAPAVIHAPTIAFDKVCMAFARPSGGPLPVLSNIDLAVGEGEILGLLGRSGSGKSTLLRIAAGLIKPTSGQALYRGVPLTGPSEGIAVVFQTFALYPWLNVLENVEFGLDALKLSHDEVRRRAMAAIDLIGLDGFQSAFPRELSGGMRQRVGFARAIVSEPTLLLMDEPFSALDVLTAETLRTDFLDLWTEHQLSTQAVLMVTHNIEEAVMMCDRILVLGANPGHIAAEIQVPLPQPRNRLDASFLAIVNEIYSILTSRMAEAIDRQSQIHGGLALHLPDVSINRIGGFIENLASSAFGGQAELAKIAAPLGLKSGDVFPIAVALQILEFVDVKAGAIKLTPAGRVFAHSEMDERKRLFKEHLLRFVPLVAHIHQVLDEREAHRAPRERFELELQDHLNRNDADNTLRIAIDWGRYAELFTYDDRTRTFGRDEAKG
;
A
#
# COMPACT_ATOMS: atom_id res chain seq x y z
N MET A 1 -37.40 26.92 5.27
CA MET A 1 -37.46 25.49 4.89
C MET A 1 -37.07 25.41 3.43
N ASP A 2 -35.78 25.56 3.15
CA ASP A 2 -35.28 25.44 1.77
C ASP A 2 -34.86 24.00 1.54
N ARG A 3 -35.65 23.32 0.69
CA ARG A 3 -35.34 21.98 0.21
C ARG A 3 -34.11 22.09 -0.67
N ILE A 4 -32.99 21.57 -0.18
CA ILE A 4 -31.80 21.27 -0.99
C ILE A 4 -32.27 20.39 -2.14
N ALA A 5 -32.10 20.88 -3.38
CA ALA A 5 -32.40 20.13 -4.58
C ALA A 5 -31.50 18.88 -4.65
N PRO A 6 -32.02 17.71 -5.07
CA PRO A 6 -31.21 16.52 -5.22
C PRO A 6 -30.15 16.76 -6.31
N ALA A 7 -28.89 16.50 -6.00
CA ALA A 7 -27.79 16.51 -6.95
C ALA A 7 -28.16 15.62 -8.15
N VAL A 8 -27.98 16.13 -9.37
CA VAL A 8 -28.17 15.39 -10.62
C VAL A 8 -27.21 14.19 -10.58
N ILE A 9 -27.73 12.98 -10.50
CA ILE A 9 -26.92 11.76 -10.52
C ILE A 9 -26.51 11.53 -11.98
N HIS A 10 -25.33 12.06 -12.34
CA HIS A 10 -24.65 11.63 -13.56
C HIS A 10 -24.37 10.13 -13.45
N ALA A 11 -24.56 9.38 -14.54
CA ALA A 11 -24.24 7.96 -14.57
C ALA A 11 -22.75 7.78 -14.23
N PRO A 12 -22.38 6.77 -13.42
CA PRO A 12 -21.01 6.60 -12.99
C PRO A 12 -20.08 6.30 -14.17
N THR A 13 -18.89 6.89 -14.15
CA THR A 13 -17.84 6.66 -15.16
C THR A 13 -17.36 5.21 -15.08
N ILE A 14 -17.13 4.70 -13.87
CA ILE A 14 -16.84 3.28 -13.61
C ILE A 14 -17.65 2.81 -12.40
N ALA A 15 -18.24 1.62 -12.49
CA ALA A 15 -18.97 0.97 -11.40
C ALA A 15 -18.54 -0.50 -11.25
N PHE A 16 -18.53 -1.00 -10.03
CA PHE A 16 -18.31 -2.39 -9.67
C PHE A 16 -19.58 -2.89 -9.01
N ASP A 17 -20.14 -3.97 -9.56
CA ASP A 17 -21.34 -4.64 -9.07
C ASP A 17 -20.95 -6.03 -8.59
N LYS A 18 -20.91 -6.20 -7.27
CA LYS A 18 -20.60 -7.43 -6.53
C LYS A 18 -19.36 -8.13 -7.06
N VAL A 19 -18.31 -7.37 -7.35
CA VAL A 19 -17.09 -7.89 -7.95
C VAL A 19 -16.35 -8.78 -6.95
N CYS A 20 -16.12 -10.03 -7.35
CA CYS A 20 -15.24 -10.97 -6.66
C CYS A 20 -14.09 -11.37 -7.58
N MET A 21 -12.92 -11.60 -6.99
CA MET A 21 -11.75 -12.06 -7.72
C MET A 21 -11.06 -13.16 -6.93
N ALA A 22 -10.78 -14.28 -7.59
CA ALA A 22 -9.93 -15.33 -7.07
C ALA A 22 -8.91 -15.77 -8.13
N PHE A 23 -7.68 -16.06 -7.70
CA PHE A 23 -6.65 -16.64 -8.56
C PHE A 23 -6.54 -18.15 -8.31
N ALA A 24 -6.08 -18.89 -9.32
CA ALA A 24 -5.78 -20.31 -9.16
C ALA A 24 -4.54 -20.49 -8.27
N ARG A 25 -4.62 -21.38 -7.27
CA ARG A 25 -3.44 -21.78 -6.49
C ARG A 25 -2.67 -22.90 -7.21
N PRO A 26 -1.32 -22.92 -7.11
CA PRO A 26 -0.52 -24.05 -7.57
C PRO A 26 -0.90 -25.38 -6.92
N SER A 27 -1.36 -25.36 -5.66
CA SER A 27 -1.82 -26.52 -4.89
C SER A 27 -3.26 -26.96 -5.21
N GLY A 28 -3.94 -26.25 -6.11
CA GLY A 28 -5.37 -26.45 -6.39
C GLY A 28 -6.28 -25.57 -5.53
N GLY A 29 -7.45 -25.24 -6.09
CA GLY A 29 -8.48 -24.41 -5.45
C GLY A 29 -8.30 -22.88 -5.64
N PRO A 30 -9.38 -22.10 -5.46
CA PRO A 30 -9.35 -20.64 -5.62
C PRO A 30 -8.71 -19.95 -4.42
N LEU A 31 -7.84 -18.97 -4.66
CA LEU A 31 -7.35 -18.01 -3.66
C LEU A 31 -8.19 -16.73 -3.79
N PRO A 32 -9.18 -16.49 -2.91
CA PRO A 32 -9.99 -15.29 -2.97
C PRO A 32 -9.14 -14.05 -2.63
N VAL A 33 -9.13 -13.08 -3.53
CA VAL A 33 -8.42 -11.79 -3.39
C VAL A 33 -9.39 -10.64 -3.18
N LEU A 34 -10.53 -10.64 -3.87
CA LEU A 34 -11.60 -9.65 -3.70
C LEU A 34 -12.92 -10.38 -3.45
N SER A 35 -13.74 -9.81 -2.58
CA SER A 35 -15.05 -10.34 -2.21
C SER A 35 -16.07 -9.21 -2.16
N ASN A 36 -17.11 -9.34 -2.98
CA ASN A 36 -18.29 -8.48 -3.01
C ASN A 36 -17.95 -6.98 -2.97
N ILE A 37 -17.14 -6.53 -3.93
CA ILE A 37 -16.82 -5.11 -4.10
C ILE A 37 -17.96 -4.42 -4.84
N ASP A 38 -18.61 -3.48 -4.16
CA ASP A 38 -19.68 -2.63 -4.67
C ASP A 38 -19.27 -1.16 -4.52
N LEU A 39 -18.94 -0.50 -5.63
CA LEU A 39 -18.59 0.93 -5.64
C LEU A 39 -18.86 1.55 -7.01
N ALA A 40 -18.97 2.87 -7.06
CA ALA A 40 -19.09 3.60 -8.31
C ALA A 40 -18.34 4.92 -8.22
N VAL A 41 -17.63 5.32 -9.28
CA VAL A 41 -16.93 6.62 -9.38
C VAL A 41 -17.69 7.50 -10.35
N GLY A 42 -18.07 8.69 -9.90
CA GLY A 42 -18.78 9.70 -10.68
C GLY A 42 -17.87 10.55 -11.55
N GLU A 43 -18.48 11.34 -12.44
CA GLU A 43 -17.82 12.43 -13.14
C GLU A 43 -17.45 13.55 -12.16
N GLY A 44 -16.28 14.17 -12.34
CA GLY A 44 -15.69 15.17 -11.46
C GLY A 44 -15.14 14.61 -10.14
N GLU A 45 -15.08 13.29 -9.97
CA GLU A 45 -14.66 12.66 -8.71
C GLU A 45 -13.23 12.09 -8.80
N ILE A 46 -12.42 12.39 -7.79
CA ILE A 46 -11.21 11.64 -7.44
C ILE A 46 -11.52 10.67 -6.29
N LEU A 47 -11.63 9.37 -6.60
CA LEU A 47 -11.79 8.31 -5.61
C LEU A 47 -10.43 7.70 -5.23
N GLY A 48 -10.12 7.73 -3.93
CA GLY A 48 -8.95 7.08 -3.35
C GLY A 48 -9.24 5.69 -2.80
N LEU A 49 -8.36 4.72 -3.07
CA LEU A 49 -8.35 3.40 -2.47
C LEU A 49 -7.18 3.30 -1.49
N LEU A 50 -7.49 3.20 -0.20
CA LEU A 50 -6.54 2.97 0.88
C LEU A 50 -6.63 1.53 1.39
N GLY A 51 -5.54 1.01 1.93
CA GLY A 51 -5.53 -0.31 2.58
C GLY A 51 -4.13 -0.89 2.67
N ARG A 52 -3.97 -1.93 3.49
CA ARG A 52 -2.68 -2.61 3.68
C ARG A 52 -2.16 -3.23 2.38
N SER A 53 -0.86 -3.52 2.33
CA SER A 53 -0.32 -4.37 1.26
C SER A 53 -1.10 -5.71 1.23
N GLY A 54 -1.40 -6.20 0.03
CA GLY A 54 -2.19 -7.42 -0.15
C GLY A 54 -3.72 -7.27 -0.02
N SER A 55 -4.27 -6.07 0.25
CA SER A 55 -5.73 -5.88 0.36
C SER A 55 -6.50 -5.94 -0.97
N GLY A 56 -5.82 -6.15 -2.10
CA GLY A 56 -6.45 -6.28 -3.42
C GLY A 56 -6.59 -4.97 -4.22
N LYS A 57 -6.05 -3.83 -3.74
CA LYS A 57 -6.10 -2.51 -4.42
C LYS A 57 -5.68 -2.56 -5.90
N SER A 58 -4.46 -3.02 -6.19
CA SER A 58 -3.97 -3.11 -7.57
C SER A 58 -4.72 -4.17 -8.39
N THR A 59 -5.32 -5.18 -7.76
CA THR A 59 -6.21 -6.12 -8.46
C THR A 59 -7.49 -5.43 -8.90
N LEU A 60 -8.08 -4.62 -8.03
CA LEU A 60 -9.27 -3.83 -8.34
C LEU A 60 -9.00 -2.80 -9.45
N LEU A 61 -7.84 -2.14 -9.42
CA LEU A 61 -7.40 -1.21 -10.46
C LEU A 61 -7.19 -1.92 -11.81
N ARG A 62 -6.61 -3.12 -11.83
CA ARG A 62 -6.47 -3.93 -13.06
C ARG A 62 -7.82 -4.40 -13.62
N ILE A 63 -8.81 -4.64 -12.77
CA ILE A 63 -10.19 -4.91 -13.20
C ILE A 63 -10.78 -3.63 -13.82
N ALA A 64 -10.60 -2.47 -13.19
CA ALA A 64 -11.03 -1.17 -13.73
C ALA A 64 -10.41 -0.85 -15.10
N ALA A 65 -9.17 -1.28 -15.32
CA ALA A 65 -8.45 -1.12 -16.58
C ALA A 65 -8.87 -2.14 -17.67
N GLY A 66 -9.70 -3.13 -17.32
CA GLY A 66 -10.07 -4.22 -18.21
C GLY A 66 -8.94 -5.23 -18.47
N LEU A 67 -7.86 -5.18 -17.69
CA LEU A 67 -6.70 -6.07 -17.83
C LEU A 67 -6.95 -7.45 -17.23
N ILE A 68 -7.83 -7.53 -16.23
CA ILE A 68 -8.21 -8.78 -15.56
C ILE A 68 -9.73 -8.83 -15.46
N LYS A 69 -10.32 -9.96 -15.84
CA LYS A 69 -11.76 -10.20 -15.68
C LYS A 69 -12.06 -10.69 -14.25
N PRO A 70 -13.09 -10.15 -13.57
CA PRO A 70 -13.48 -10.66 -12.27
C PRO A 70 -13.99 -12.10 -12.37
N THR A 71 -13.85 -12.87 -11.29
CA THR A 71 -14.35 -14.26 -11.21
C THR A 71 -15.88 -14.31 -11.15
N SER A 72 -16.49 -13.33 -10.47
CA SER A 72 -17.94 -13.10 -10.46
C SER A 72 -18.25 -11.61 -10.27
N GLY A 73 -19.49 -11.21 -10.54
CA GLY A 73 -19.87 -9.81 -10.63
C GLY A 73 -19.35 -9.18 -11.93
N GLN A 74 -19.41 -7.85 -12.02
CA GLN A 74 -18.99 -7.12 -13.21
C GLN A 74 -18.49 -5.72 -12.90
N ALA A 75 -17.53 -5.25 -13.70
CA ALA A 75 -17.21 -3.84 -13.78
C ALA A 75 -17.95 -3.24 -14.98
N LEU A 76 -18.53 -2.06 -14.82
CA LEU A 76 -19.23 -1.32 -15.86
C LEU A 76 -18.53 0.00 -16.11
N TYR A 77 -18.07 0.23 -17.34
CA TYR A 77 -17.50 1.51 -17.77
C TYR A 77 -18.57 2.25 -18.58
N ARG A 78 -18.98 3.43 -18.10
CA ARG A 78 -20.08 4.24 -18.66
C ARG A 78 -21.36 3.43 -18.89
N GLY A 79 -21.67 2.55 -17.93
CA GLY A 79 -22.85 1.67 -17.96
C GLY A 79 -22.72 0.42 -18.84
N VAL A 80 -21.60 0.23 -19.54
CA VAL A 80 -21.35 -0.95 -20.39
C VAL A 80 -20.43 -1.94 -19.67
N PRO A 81 -20.74 -3.25 -19.64
CA PRO A 81 -19.86 -4.25 -19.05
C PRO A 81 -18.45 -4.21 -19.65
N LEU A 82 -17.44 -4.11 -18.79
CA LEU A 82 -16.04 -4.05 -19.17
C LEU A 82 -15.50 -5.47 -19.40
N THR A 83 -15.33 -5.85 -20.67
CA THR A 83 -14.87 -7.20 -21.06
C THR A 83 -13.38 -7.26 -21.39
N GLY A 84 -12.70 -6.12 -21.42
CA GLY A 84 -11.29 -5.98 -21.78
C GLY A 84 -10.85 -4.52 -21.72
N PRO A 85 -9.61 -4.20 -22.12
CA PRO A 85 -9.14 -2.82 -22.24
C PRO A 85 -10.07 -2.02 -23.13
N SER A 86 -10.43 -0.81 -22.71
CA SER A 86 -11.41 0.04 -23.39
C SER A 86 -10.85 1.43 -23.67
N GLU A 87 -11.32 2.03 -24.76
CA GLU A 87 -10.96 3.40 -25.13
C GLU A 87 -11.37 4.40 -24.05
N GLY A 88 -10.53 5.41 -23.81
CA GLY A 88 -10.75 6.41 -22.78
C GLY A 88 -10.38 5.98 -21.37
N ILE A 89 -9.72 4.83 -21.18
CA ILE A 89 -9.12 4.45 -19.90
C ILE A 89 -7.59 4.50 -20.03
N ALA A 90 -6.93 5.29 -19.18
CA ALA A 90 -5.47 5.34 -19.09
C ALA A 90 -4.99 4.93 -17.69
N VAL A 91 -3.78 4.35 -17.63
CA VAL A 91 -3.17 3.87 -16.39
C VAL A 91 -1.81 4.52 -16.17
N VAL A 92 -1.62 5.11 -14.98
CA VAL A 92 -0.33 5.53 -14.44
C VAL A 92 0.14 4.45 -13.47
N PHE A 93 1.22 3.76 -13.81
CA PHE A 93 1.76 2.65 -13.01
C PHE A 93 2.76 3.13 -11.95
N GLN A 94 2.91 2.32 -10.89
CA GLN A 94 3.87 2.54 -9.82
C GLN A 94 5.33 2.53 -10.31
N THR A 95 5.66 1.58 -11.19
CA THR A 95 6.92 1.62 -11.93
C THR A 95 6.73 2.51 -13.14
N PHE A 96 7.67 3.43 -13.39
CA PHE A 96 7.59 4.42 -14.47
C PHE A 96 7.17 3.81 -15.83
N ALA A 97 7.46 2.52 -16.04
CA ALA A 97 7.04 1.71 -17.19
C ALA A 97 7.35 2.39 -18.54
N LEU A 98 8.39 3.24 -18.57
CA LEU A 98 8.86 3.91 -19.77
C LEU A 98 9.66 2.93 -20.61
N TYR A 99 9.59 3.07 -21.92
CA TYR A 99 10.45 2.32 -22.82
C TYR A 99 11.86 2.91 -22.77
N PRO A 100 12.87 2.16 -22.28
CA PRO A 100 14.19 2.73 -22.02
C PRO A 100 14.98 3.07 -23.29
N TRP A 101 14.55 2.56 -24.45
CA TRP A 101 15.11 2.83 -25.77
C TRP A 101 14.38 3.92 -26.54
N LEU A 102 13.28 4.45 -26.01
CA LEU A 102 12.57 5.61 -26.59
C LEU A 102 12.95 6.86 -25.81
N ASN A 103 13.05 8.02 -26.49
CA ASN A 103 13.19 9.31 -25.81
C ASN A 103 11.88 9.78 -25.18
N VAL A 104 11.88 10.93 -24.49
CA VAL A 104 10.69 11.50 -23.84
C VAL A 104 9.55 11.67 -24.83
N LEU A 105 9.81 12.29 -25.98
CA LEU A 105 8.79 12.54 -27.00
C LEU A 105 8.18 11.23 -27.51
N GLU A 106 9.01 10.28 -27.90
CA GLU A 106 8.58 8.96 -28.40
C GLU A 106 7.79 8.17 -27.33
N ASN A 107 8.17 8.28 -26.05
CA ASN A 107 7.40 7.67 -24.95
C ASN A 107 6.01 8.29 -24.84
N VAL A 108 5.87 9.61 -24.99
CA VAL A 108 4.57 10.28 -24.94
C VAL A 108 3.74 10.01 -26.20
N GLU A 109 4.36 10.05 -27.38
CA GLU A 109 3.73 9.71 -28.67
C GLU A 109 3.15 8.29 -28.64
N PHE A 110 3.82 7.34 -27.98
CA PHE A 110 3.30 5.98 -27.80
C PHE A 110 1.93 5.92 -27.12
N GLY A 111 1.58 6.89 -26.26
CA GLY A 111 0.26 6.99 -25.64
C GLY A 111 -0.88 7.21 -26.65
N LEU A 112 -0.56 7.67 -27.86
CA LEU A 112 -1.51 7.96 -28.94
C LEU A 112 -1.58 6.85 -30.01
N ASP A 113 -0.73 5.82 -29.92
CA ASP A 113 -0.54 4.82 -30.99
C ASP A 113 -1.85 4.08 -31.33
N ALA A 114 -2.72 3.87 -30.34
CA ALA A 114 -4.03 3.24 -30.51
C ALA A 114 -5.06 4.11 -31.26
N LEU A 115 -4.88 5.44 -31.29
CA LEU A 115 -5.86 6.40 -31.81
C LEU A 115 -5.78 6.62 -33.34
N LYS A 116 -4.82 5.97 -34.03
CA LYS A 116 -4.64 6.02 -35.50
C LYS A 116 -4.61 7.45 -36.06
N LEU A 117 -3.98 8.37 -35.34
CA LEU A 117 -3.84 9.78 -35.72
C LEU A 117 -2.73 9.97 -36.77
N SER A 118 -2.72 11.12 -37.46
CA SER A 118 -1.59 11.48 -38.33
C SER A 118 -0.34 11.78 -37.50
N HIS A 119 0.84 11.56 -38.08
CA HIS A 119 2.11 11.82 -37.41
C HIS A 119 2.22 13.26 -36.89
N ASP A 120 1.77 14.24 -37.66
CA ASP A 120 1.79 15.66 -37.25
C ASP A 120 0.89 15.93 -36.05
N GLU A 121 -0.28 15.28 -35.99
CA GLU A 121 -1.20 15.41 -34.86
C GLU A 121 -0.67 14.71 -33.61
N VAL A 122 -0.09 13.52 -33.77
CA VAL A 122 0.59 12.78 -32.69
C VAL A 122 1.67 13.64 -32.06
N ARG A 123 2.56 14.19 -32.89
CA ARG A 123 3.67 15.03 -32.44
C ARG A 123 3.18 16.30 -31.76
N ARG A 124 2.17 16.98 -32.33
CA ARG A 124 1.58 18.20 -31.75
C ARG A 124 1.00 17.96 -30.37
N ARG A 125 0.21 16.90 -30.19
CA ARG A 125 -0.37 16.54 -28.89
C ARG A 125 0.70 16.11 -27.88
N ALA A 126 1.69 15.33 -28.32
CA ALA A 126 2.76 14.90 -27.46
C ALA A 126 3.60 16.08 -26.94
N MET A 127 3.92 17.05 -27.82
CA MET A 127 4.59 18.29 -27.40
C MET A 127 3.75 19.09 -26.40
N ALA A 128 2.46 19.29 -26.68
CA ALA A 128 1.57 19.98 -25.75
C ALA A 128 1.48 19.29 -24.38
N ALA A 129 1.44 17.96 -24.35
CA ALA A 129 1.44 17.19 -23.10
C ALA A 129 2.77 17.29 -22.35
N ILE A 130 3.90 17.35 -23.05
CA ILE A 130 5.24 17.56 -22.45
C ILE A 130 5.36 18.97 -21.85
N ASP A 131 4.81 19.97 -22.53
CA ASP A 131 4.79 21.34 -22.04
C ASP A 131 3.89 21.45 -20.80
N LEU A 132 2.74 20.77 -20.81
CA LEU A 132 1.78 20.73 -19.69
C LEU A 132 2.41 20.16 -18.41
N ILE A 133 3.28 19.15 -18.51
CA ILE A 133 3.99 18.57 -17.37
C ILE A 133 5.27 19.36 -17.01
N GLY A 134 5.60 20.44 -17.72
CA GLY A 134 6.78 21.26 -17.47
C GLY A 134 8.11 20.61 -17.85
N LEU A 135 8.15 19.77 -18.88
CA LEU A 135 9.37 19.13 -19.40
C LEU A 135 9.82 19.68 -20.77
N ASP A 136 9.50 20.93 -21.08
CA ASP A 136 10.05 21.60 -22.25
C ASP A 136 11.60 21.60 -22.21
N GLY A 137 12.22 21.37 -23.37
CA GLY A 137 13.66 21.20 -23.51
C GLY A 137 14.20 19.79 -23.25
N PHE A 138 13.38 18.85 -22.75
CA PHE A 138 13.78 17.45 -22.49
C PHE A 138 13.23 16.46 -23.52
N GLN A 139 12.62 16.92 -24.62
CA GLN A 139 11.93 16.07 -25.59
C GLN A 139 12.81 14.94 -26.16
N SER A 140 14.10 15.20 -26.35
CA SER A 140 15.09 14.26 -26.91
C SER A 140 15.82 13.41 -25.88
N ALA A 141 15.63 13.66 -24.58
CA ALA A 141 16.29 12.93 -23.51
C ALA A 141 15.75 11.50 -23.39
N PHE A 142 16.62 10.54 -23.07
CA PHE A 142 16.25 9.17 -22.77
C PHE A 142 15.93 8.99 -21.27
N PRO A 143 15.11 8.01 -20.87
CA PRO A 143 14.71 7.80 -19.46
C PRO A 143 15.87 7.68 -18.46
N ARG A 144 17.04 7.20 -18.90
CA ARG A 144 18.26 7.09 -18.10
C ARG A 144 18.92 8.44 -17.78
N GLU A 145 18.61 9.48 -18.55
CA GLU A 145 19.14 10.85 -18.41
C GLU A 145 18.24 11.71 -17.51
N LEU A 146 17.07 11.19 -17.14
CA LEU A 146 16.07 11.89 -16.34
C LEU A 146 16.19 11.56 -14.85
N SER A 147 15.77 12.50 -14.00
CA SER A 147 15.54 12.19 -12.58
C SER A 147 14.32 11.28 -12.39
N GLY A 148 14.12 10.72 -11.19
CA GLY A 148 12.92 9.92 -10.88
C GLY A 148 11.62 10.69 -11.09
N GLY A 149 11.57 11.94 -10.62
CA GLY A 149 10.43 12.84 -10.82
C GLY A 149 10.13 13.11 -12.29
N MET A 150 11.17 13.39 -13.08
CA MET A 150 11.03 13.63 -14.51
C MET A 150 10.50 12.38 -15.22
N ARG A 151 11.00 11.18 -14.89
CA ARG A 151 10.43 9.92 -15.43
C ARG A 151 8.95 9.76 -15.08
N GLN A 152 8.55 10.10 -13.86
CA GLN A 152 7.13 10.04 -13.48
C GLN A 152 6.30 11.04 -14.29
N ARG A 153 6.76 12.27 -14.47
CA ARG A 153 6.11 13.29 -15.32
C ARG A 153 5.90 12.79 -16.75
N VAL A 154 6.89 12.12 -17.34
CA VAL A 154 6.76 11.49 -18.67
C VAL A 154 5.69 10.40 -18.66
N GLY A 155 5.64 9.57 -17.61
CA GLY A 155 4.60 8.56 -17.44
C GLY A 155 3.20 9.17 -17.36
N PHE A 156 3.05 10.29 -16.65
CA PHE A 156 1.83 11.08 -16.59
C PHE A 156 1.45 11.65 -17.96
N ALA A 157 2.37 12.33 -18.66
CA ALA A 157 2.11 12.86 -20.01
C ALA A 157 1.65 11.76 -20.97
N ARG A 158 2.30 10.59 -20.95
CA ARG A 158 1.90 9.44 -21.77
C ARG A 158 0.48 8.95 -21.48
N ALA A 159 0.01 9.06 -20.24
CA ALA A 159 -1.37 8.70 -19.90
C ALA A 159 -2.37 9.78 -20.34
N ILE A 160 -2.11 11.04 -20.00
CA ILE A 160 -3.04 12.16 -20.22
C ILE A 160 -3.10 12.63 -21.67
N VAL A 161 -2.06 12.39 -22.49
CA VAL A 161 -2.03 12.78 -23.90
C VAL A 161 -3.17 12.11 -24.71
N SER A 162 -3.62 10.94 -24.27
CA SER A 162 -4.76 10.22 -24.85
C SER A 162 -6.12 10.82 -24.49
N GLU A 163 -6.16 11.89 -23.69
CA GLU A 163 -7.38 12.54 -23.21
C GLU A 163 -8.37 11.55 -22.57
N PRO A 164 -7.92 10.74 -21.58
CA PRO A 164 -8.70 9.62 -21.07
C PRO A 164 -9.92 10.09 -20.28
N THR A 165 -11.07 9.47 -20.49
CA THR A 165 -12.27 9.70 -19.65
C THR A 165 -12.03 9.25 -18.19
N LEU A 166 -11.36 8.11 -17.99
CA LEU A 166 -11.02 7.55 -16.69
C LEU A 166 -9.51 7.42 -16.55
N LEU A 167 -8.94 8.10 -15.55
CA LEU A 167 -7.53 7.97 -15.19
C LEU A 167 -7.38 7.07 -13.97
N LEU A 168 -6.63 5.98 -14.15
CA LEU A 168 -6.30 5.04 -13.08
C LEU A 168 -4.87 5.28 -12.62
N MET A 169 -4.64 5.43 -11.32
CA MET A 169 -3.31 5.68 -10.78
C MET A 169 -2.94 4.64 -9.71
N ASP A 170 -1.89 3.86 -9.93
CA ASP A 170 -1.40 2.85 -8.98
C ASP A 170 -0.13 3.35 -8.29
N GLU A 171 -0.27 3.87 -7.06
CA GLU A 171 0.80 4.47 -6.25
C GLU A 171 1.70 5.47 -7.00
N PRO A 172 1.11 6.45 -7.71
CA PRO A 172 1.80 7.29 -8.69
C PRO A 172 2.92 8.18 -8.11
N PHE A 173 2.96 8.38 -6.80
CA PHE A 173 3.93 9.26 -6.14
C PHE A 173 4.91 8.50 -5.22
N SER A 174 4.74 7.18 -5.07
CA SER A 174 5.45 6.38 -4.06
C SER A 174 6.96 6.26 -4.28
N ALA A 175 7.39 6.21 -5.55
CA ALA A 175 8.78 6.01 -5.95
C ALA A 175 9.64 7.29 -5.91
N LEU A 176 9.05 8.41 -5.50
CA LEU A 176 9.68 9.73 -5.53
C LEU A 176 10.15 10.17 -4.14
N ASP A 177 11.09 11.10 -4.10
CA ASP A 177 11.41 11.83 -2.89
C ASP A 177 10.26 12.77 -2.51
N VAL A 178 10.23 13.19 -1.24
CA VAL A 178 9.10 13.92 -0.64
C VAL A 178 8.78 15.22 -1.37
N LEU A 179 9.80 16.01 -1.71
CA LEU A 179 9.60 17.31 -2.37
C LEU A 179 9.10 17.14 -3.80
N THR A 180 9.72 16.23 -4.57
CA THR A 180 9.29 15.93 -5.93
C THR A 180 7.85 15.39 -5.98
N ALA A 181 7.50 14.48 -5.07
CA ALA A 181 6.14 13.96 -4.95
C ALA A 181 5.13 15.05 -4.59
N GLU A 182 5.51 16.00 -3.74
CA GLU A 182 4.68 17.15 -3.39
C GLU A 182 4.43 18.06 -4.58
N THR A 183 5.48 18.48 -5.29
CA THR A 183 5.32 19.32 -6.48
C THR A 183 4.42 18.65 -7.52
N LEU A 184 4.60 17.36 -7.81
CA LEU A 184 3.77 16.66 -8.80
C LEU A 184 2.31 16.54 -8.43
N ARG A 185 2.01 16.36 -7.15
CA ARG A 185 0.62 16.30 -6.68
C ARG A 185 -0.06 17.66 -6.84
N THR A 186 0.64 18.74 -6.47
CA THR A 186 0.14 20.10 -6.66
C THR A 186 -0.10 20.37 -8.15
N ASP A 187 0.90 20.12 -9.00
CA ASP A 187 0.77 20.31 -10.46
C ASP A 187 -0.44 19.53 -11.02
N PHE A 188 -0.61 18.26 -10.63
CA PHE A 188 -1.75 17.46 -11.06
C PHE A 188 -3.09 18.04 -10.58
N LEU A 189 -3.17 18.46 -9.32
CA LEU A 189 -4.39 19.04 -8.75
C LEU A 189 -4.74 20.38 -9.37
N ASP A 190 -3.75 21.19 -9.73
CA ASP A 190 -3.96 22.45 -10.44
C ASP A 190 -4.56 22.18 -11.82
N LEU A 191 -3.97 21.25 -12.59
CA LEU A 191 -4.50 20.83 -13.90
C LEU A 191 -5.93 20.26 -13.81
N TRP A 192 -6.21 19.48 -12.77
CA TRP A 192 -7.53 18.90 -12.51
C TRP A 192 -8.56 19.98 -12.14
N THR A 193 -8.23 20.84 -11.18
CA THR A 193 -9.15 21.85 -10.64
C THR A 193 -9.43 22.97 -11.63
N GLU A 194 -8.45 23.31 -12.47
CA GLU A 194 -8.59 24.29 -13.55
C GLU A 194 -9.26 23.72 -14.82
N HIS A 195 -9.68 22.45 -14.79
CA HIS A 195 -10.33 21.77 -15.93
C HIS A 195 -9.46 21.78 -17.20
N GLN A 196 -8.13 21.74 -17.03
CA GLN A 196 -7.19 21.63 -18.14
C GLN A 196 -7.02 20.19 -18.63
N LEU A 197 -7.45 19.21 -17.81
CA LEU A 197 -7.54 17.81 -18.21
C LEU A 197 -8.93 17.50 -18.74
N SER A 198 -9.01 16.73 -19.83
CA SER A 198 -10.28 16.18 -20.34
C SER A 198 -10.79 14.99 -19.51
N THR A 199 -10.03 14.58 -18.50
CA THR A 199 -10.35 13.48 -17.60
C THR A 199 -11.63 13.76 -16.82
N GLN A 200 -12.57 12.82 -16.87
CA GLN A 200 -13.85 12.93 -16.17
C GLN A 200 -13.81 12.31 -14.77
N ALA A 201 -13.03 11.26 -14.55
CA ALA A 201 -12.95 10.60 -13.25
C ALA A 201 -11.54 10.06 -12.98
N VAL A 202 -11.18 9.98 -11.70
CA VAL A 202 -9.90 9.42 -11.26
C VAL A 202 -10.13 8.34 -10.22
N LEU A 203 -9.50 7.19 -10.41
CA LEU A 203 -9.39 6.15 -9.37
C LEU A 203 -7.92 5.95 -9.02
N MET A 204 -7.56 6.32 -7.80
CA MET A 204 -6.18 6.28 -7.33
C MET A 204 -6.00 5.28 -6.20
N VAL A 205 -4.97 4.47 -6.27
CA VAL A 205 -4.50 3.61 -5.21
C VAL A 205 -3.32 4.28 -4.52
N THR A 206 -3.38 4.38 -3.20
CA THR A 206 -2.25 4.86 -2.39
C THR A 206 -2.20 4.15 -1.04
N HIS A 207 -1.03 4.15 -0.43
CA HIS A 207 -0.83 3.76 0.96
C HIS A 207 -0.59 4.97 1.88
N ASN A 208 -0.55 6.18 1.32
CA ASN A 208 -0.35 7.40 2.08
C ASN A 208 -1.70 8.06 2.40
N ILE A 209 -2.03 8.13 3.70
CA ILE A 209 -3.30 8.69 4.18
C ILE A 209 -3.39 10.18 3.88
N GLU A 210 -2.33 10.95 4.15
CA GLU A 210 -2.32 12.39 3.89
C GLU A 210 -2.45 12.69 2.40
N GLU A 211 -1.83 11.88 1.54
CA GLU A 211 -1.99 11.99 0.09
C GLU A 211 -3.44 11.77 -0.33
N ALA A 212 -4.09 10.73 0.19
CA ALA A 212 -5.49 10.48 -0.09
C ALA A 212 -6.37 11.66 0.37
N VAL A 213 -6.16 12.19 1.57
CA VAL A 213 -6.92 13.35 2.08
C VAL A 213 -6.57 14.65 1.35
N MET A 214 -5.36 14.79 0.78
CA MET A 214 -5.01 15.96 -0.04
C MET A 214 -5.67 15.94 -1.41
N MET A 215 -5.85 14.77 -2.01
CA MET A 215 -6.22 14.67 -3.42
C MET A 215 -7.67 14.22 -3.66
N CYS A 216 -8.19 13.31 -2.83
CA CYS A 216 -9.43 12.61 -3.15
C CYS A 216 -10.65 13.33 -2.61
N ASP A 217 -11.77 13.29 -3.31
CA ASP A 217 -13.07 13.74 -2.81
C ASP A 217 -13.70 12.69 -1.90
N ARG A 218 -13.34 11.43 -2.13
CA ARG A 218 -13.81 10.27 -1.37
C ARG A 218 -12.73 9.22 -1.27
N ILE A 219 -12.71 8.51 -0.14
CA ILE A 219 -11.70 7.51 0.18
C ILE A 219 -12.40 6.22 0.61
N LEU A 220 -12.09 5.10 -0.06
CA LEU A 220 -12.48 3.78 0.39
C LEU A 220 -11.29 3.09 1.05
N VAL A 221 -11.51 2.60 2.26
CA VAL A 221 -10.57 1.70 2.93
C VAL A 221 -10.92 0.27 2.52
N LEU A 222 -9.93 -0.50 2.07
CA LEU A 222 -10.05 -1.92 1.78
C LEU A 222 -9.49 -2.75 2.95
N GLY A 223 -10.32 -3.68 3.44
CA GLY A 223 -9.89 -4.78 4.30
C GLY A 223 -9.06 -5.81 3.52
N ALA A 224 -8.44 -6.78 4.20
CA ALA A 224 -7.65 -7.84 3.57
C ALA A 224 -8.21 -9.23 3.92
N ASN A 225 -7.84 -10.23 3.10
CA ASN A 225 -8.10 -11.66 3.29
C ASN A 225 -9.58 -12.06 3.51
N PRO A 226 -10.44 -11.95 2.48
CA PRO A 226 -10.24 -11.32 1.18
C PRO A 226 -10.50 -9.80 1.21
N GLY A 227 -10.06 -9.11 0.15
CA GLY A 227 -10.29 -7.68 -0.05
C GLY A 227 -11.78 -7.35 -0.11
N HIS A 228 -12.22 -6.41 0.72
CA HIS A 228 -13.61 -5.94 0.80
C HIS A 228 -13.63 -4.46 1.20
N ILE A 229 -14.69 -3.74 0.86
CA ILE A 229 -14.85 -2.35 1.30
C ILE A 229 -15.10 -2.34 2.81
N ALA A 230 -14.15 -1.77 3.52
CA ALA A 230 -14.11 -1.70 4.97
C ALA A 230 -14.81 -0.43 5.47
N ALA A 231 -14.46 0.71 4.88
CA ALA A 231 -15.04 1.99 5.25
C ALA A 231 -15.05 2.90 4.02
N GLU A 232 -15.97 3.85 4.04
CA GLU A 232 -16.07 4.93 3.06
C GLU A 232 -16.01 6.24 3.83
N ILE A 233 -15.03 7.08 3.48
CA ILE A 233 -14.78 8.38 4.10
C ILE A 233 -14.98 9.45 3.02
N GLN A 234 -15.82 10.43 3.30
CA GLN A 234 -15.99 11.61 2.46
C GLN A 234 -14.95 12.66 2.84
N VAL A 235 -14.42 13.40 1.85
CA VAL A 235 -13.46 14.48 2.09
C VAL A 235 -14.09 15.80 1.63
N PRO A 236 -14.92 16.46 2.48
CA PRO A 236 -15.70 17.64 2.11
C PRO A 236 -14.85 18.93 2.12
N LEU A 237 -13.55 18.82 1.83
CA LEU A 237 -12.61 19.94 1.86
C LEU A 237 -12.38 20.44 0.42
N PRO A 238 -12.57 21.74 0.14
CA PRO A 238 -12.31 22.30 -1.18
C PRO A 238 -10.81 22.32 -1.49
N GLN A 239 -10.45 22.32 -2.78
CA GLN A 239 -9.09 22.58 -3.23
C GLN A 239 -8.84 24.11 -3.29
N PRO A 240 -7.60 24.59 -3.01
CA PRO A 240 -6.45 23.84 -2.50
C PRO A 240 -6.58 23.55 -0.99
N ARG A 241 -6.18 22.34 -0.56
CA ARG A 241 -6.21 21.91 0.85
C ARG A 241 -4.92 22.27 1.58
N ASN A 242 -5.01 22.56 2.88
CA ASN A 242 -3.86 22.80 3.74
C ASN A 242 -3.73 21.70 4.80
N ARG A 243 -2.56 21.04 4.85
CA ARG A 243 -2.27 19.94 5.79
C ARG A 243 -2.31 20.36 7.26
N LEU A 244 -2.14 21.64 7.54
CA LEU A 244 -2.14 22.19 8.89
C LEU A 244 -3.54 22.52 9.41
N ASP A 245 -4.56 22.46 8.55
CA ASP A 245 -5.93 22.77 8.96
C ASP A 245 -6.47 21.70 9.89
N ALA A 246 -7.18 22.11 10.94
CA ALA A 246 -7.75 21.20 11.92
C ALA A 246 -8.74 20.21 11.29
N SER A 247 -9.50 20.64 10.28
CA SER A 247 -10.44 19.79 9.54
C SER A 247 -9.71 18.72 8.70
N PHE A 248 -8.57 19.05 8.11
CA PHE A 248 -7.71 18.11 7.40
C PHE A 248 -7.16 17.04 8.36
N LEU A 249 -6.57 17.49 9.48
CA LEU A 249 -6.00 16.60 10.49
C LEU A 249 -7.06 15.70 11.14
N ALA A 250 -8.30 16.18 11.28
CA ALA A 250 -9.41 15.37 11.80
C ALA A 250 -9.72 14.17 10.89
N ILE A 251 -9.78 14.38 9.57
CA ILE A 251 -10.01 13.29 8.60
C ILE A 251 -8.83 12.30 8.60
N VAL A 252 -7.60 12.80 8.63
CA VAL A 252 -6.40 11.95 8.73
C VAL A 252 -6.46 11.07 9.98
N ASN A 253 -6.79 11.67 11.13
CA ASN A 253 -6.92 10.94 12.40
C ASN A 253 -8.07 9.92 12.39
N GLU A 254 -9.20 10.25 11.76
CA GLU A 254 -10.31 9.31 11.55
C GLU A 254 -9.85 8.08 10.75
N ILE A 255 -9.14 8.28 9.64
CA ILE A 255 -8.62 7.18 8.82
C ILE A 255 -7.62 6.32 9.62
N TYR A 256 -6.71 6.94 10.38
CA TYR A 256 -5.82 6.20 11.28
C TYR A 256 -6.58 5.36 12.31
N SER A 257 -7.65 5.92 12.89
CA SER A 257 -8.49 5.21 13.87
C SER A 257 -9.17 3.98 13.26
N ILE A 258 -9.73 4.13 12.05
CA ILE A 258 -10.36 3.03 11.31
C ILE A 258 -9.34 1.93 10.99
N LEU A 259 -8.17 2.29 10.47
CA LEU A 259 -7.13 1.33 10.09
C LEU A 259 -6.57 0.58 11.30
N THR A 260 -6.33 1.28 12.42
CA THR A 260 -5.78 0.67 13.64
C THR A 260 -6.78 -0.23 14.36
N SER A 261 -8.04 0.18 14.47
CA SER A 261 -9.08 -0.66 15.10
C SER A 261 -9.24 -1.98 14.35
N ARG A 262 -9.24 -1.91 13.01
CA ARG A 262 -9.29 -3.11 12.15
C ARG A 262 -8.05 -3.98 12.23
N MET A 263 -6.88 -3.37 12.43
CA MET A 263 -5.64 -4.11 12.65
C MET A 263 -5.71 -4.93 13.94
N ALA A 264 -6.14 -4.32 15.04
CA ALA A 264 -6.27 -5.03 16.32
C ALA A 264 -7.22 -6.22 16.19
N GLU A 265 -8.40 -6.01 15.58
CA GLU A 265 -9.35 -7.10 15.29
C GLU A 265 -8.76 -8.20 14.41
N ALA A 266 -7.95 -7.85 13.39
CA ALA A 266 -7.33 -8.82 12.50
C ALA A 266 -6.26 -9.65 13.20
N ILE A 267 -5.43 -9.03 14.05
CA ILE A 267 -4.42 -9.73 14.86
C ILE A 267 -5.12 -10.69 15.81
N ASP A 268 -6.14 -10.23 16.55
CA ASP A 268 -6.86 -11.07 17.51
C ASP A 268 -7.50 -12.30 16.83
N ARG A 269 -8.16 -12.10 15.67
CA ARG A 269 -8.75 -13.21 14.91
C ARG A 269 -7.69 -14.20 14.42
N GLN A 270 -6.57 -13.73 13.88
CA GLN A 270 -5.50 -14.60 13.38
C GLN A 270 -4.81 -15.38 14.50
N SER A 271 -4.59 -14.75 15.66
CA SER A 271 -4.00 -15.39 16.83
C SER A 271 -4.87 -16.52 17.40
N GLN A 272 -6.20 -16.42 17.26
CA GLN A 272 -7.13 -17.47 17.70
C GLN A 272 -7.19 -18.67 16.74
N ILE A 273 -6.87 -18.46 15.46
CA ILE A 273 -6.93 -19.50 14.43
C ILE A 273 -5.65 -20.34 14.47
N HIS A 274 -5.79 -21.67 14.62
CA HIS A 274 -4.68 -22.64 14.56
C HIS A 274 -3.47 -22.29 15.45
N GLY A 275 -3.74 -21.76 16.65
CA GLY A 275 -2.69 -21.37 17.60
C GLY A 275 -1.81 -20.19 17.13
N GLY A 276 -2.25 -19.44 16.11
CA GLY A 276 -1.57 -18.24 15.60
C GLY A 276 -0.34 -18.52 14.74
N LEU A 277 -0.11 -19.76 14.29
CA LEU A 277 1.01 -20.10 13.40
C LEU A 277 0.97 -19.33 12.08
N ALA A 278 -0.24 -19.09 11.55
CA ALA A 278 -0.48 -18.38 10.29
C ALA A 278 -0.66 -16.85 10.47
N LEU A 279 -0.18 -16.28 11.59
CA LEU A 279 -0.20 -14.83 11.80
C LEU A 279 0.66 -14.12 10.74
N HIS A 280 0.08 -13.19 10.01
CA HIS A 280 0.83 -12.42 9.00
C HIS A 280 1.76 -11.43 9.68
N LEU A 281 3.07 -11.68 9.58
CA LEU A 281 4.08 -10.78 10.11
C LEU A 281 4.30 -9.58 9.17
N PRO A 282 4.40 -8.34 9.69
CA PRO A 282 4.69 -7.17 8.89
C PRO A 282 6.18 -7.13 8.50
N ASP A 283 6.47 -6.78 7.24
CA ASP A 283 7.84 -6.66 6.75
C ASP A 283 8.51 -5.39 7.28
N VAL A 284 9.11 -5.50 8.47
CA VAL A 284 9.76 -4.39 9.18
C VAL A 284 11.08 -4.87 9.74
N SER A 285 12.14 -4.12 9.49
CA SER A 285 13.45 -4.39 10.07
C SER A 285 13.51 -4.02 11.55
N ILE A 286 14.28 -4.78 12.33
CA ILE A 286 14.39 -4.57 13.78
C ILE A 286 14.91 -3.17 14.12
N ASN A 287 15.81 -2.60 13.30
CA ASN A 287 16.31 -1.24 13.49
C ASN A 287 15.18 -0.19 13.45
N ARG A 288 14.18 -0.39 12.58
CA ARG A 288 12.99 0.50 12.52
C ARG A 288 12.11 0.33 13.75
N ILE A 289 11.93 -0.91 14.22
CA ILE A 289 11.18 -1.21 15.46
C ILE A 289 11.84 -0.49 16.65
N GLY A 290 13.16 -0.65 16.81
CA GLY A 290 13.93 -0.02 17.88
C GLY A 290 13.89 1.51 17.83
N GLY A 291 14.21 2.11 16.67
CA GLY A 291 14.19 3.56 16.51
C GLY A 291 12.79 4.17 16.70
N PHE A 292 11.73 3.44 16.36
CA PHE A 292 10.36 3.88 16.63
C PHE A 292 10.04 3.88 18.13
N ILE A 293 10.42 2.83 18.87
CA ILE A 293 10.25 2.77 20.33
C ILE A 293 11.01 3.92 21.00
N GLU A 294 12.26 4.17 20.61
CA GLU A 294 13.09 5.25 21.15
C GLU A 294 12.46 6.63 20.91
N ASN A 295 11.99 6.89 19.68
CA ASN A 295 11.33 8.14 19.36
C ASN A 295 10.03 8.31 20.16
N LEU A 296 9.20 7.26 20.26
CA LEU A 296 7.99 7.29 21.09
C LEU A 296 8.31 7.54 22.57
N ALA A 297 9.42 7.01 23.08
CA ALA A 297 9.88 7.19 24.45
C ALA A 297 10.53 8.56 24.72
N SER A 298 10.90 9.31 23.67
CA SER A 298 11.54 10.62 23.79
C SER A 298 10.72 11.60 24.60
N SER A 299 11.37 12.64 25.13
CA SER A 299 10.70 13.71 25.89
C SER A 299 9.59 14.42 25.12
N ALA A 300 9.62 14.40 23.78
CA ALA A 300 8.57 14.97 22.93
C ALA A 300 7.23 14.21 23.04
N PHE A 301 7.25 12.90 23.28
CA PHE A 301 6.05 12.05 23.28
C PHE A 301 5.79 11.34 24.62
N GLY A 302 6.79 11.18 25.51
CA GLY A 302 6.61 10.59 26.84
C GLY A 302 6.09 9.15 26.85
N GLY A 303 6.24 8.43 25.75
CA GLY A 303 5.74 7.08 25.54
C GLY A 303 4.29 7.00 25.04
N GLN A 304 3.69 8.09 24.56
CA GLN A 304 2.35 8.08 23.97
C GLN A 304 2.20 9.16 22.89
N ALA A 305 1.60 8.81 21.74
CA ALA A 305 1.38 9.75 20.64
C ALA A 305 0.15 9.37 19.80
N GLU A 306 -0.39 10.34 19.05
CA GLU A 306 -1.21 10.04 17.87
C GLU A 306 -0.31 9.52 16.75
N LEU A 307 -0.74 8.47 16.03
CA LEU A 307 0.05 7.87 14.95
C LEU A 307 0.36 8.87 13.82
N ALA A 308 -0.56 9.79 13.55
CA ALA A 308 -0.32 10.86 12.57
C ALA A 308 0.87 11.75 12.95
N LYS A 309 1.07 12.01 14.25
CA LYS A 309 2.10 12.94 14.76
C LYS A 309 3.48 12.31 14.86
N ILE A 310 3.56 10.99 15.06
CA ILE A 310 4.85 10.29 15.19
C ILE A 310 5.54 10.01 13.85
N ALA A 311 4.80 10.08 12.74
CA ALA A 311 5.33 9.89 11.39
C ALA A 311 6.38 10.96 11.02
N ALA A 312 6.06 12.23 11.29
CA ALA A 312 6.80 13.38 10.78
C ALA A 312 8.25 13.49 11.30
N PRO A 313 8.55 13.32 12.60
CA PRO A 313 9.92 13.50 13.12
C PRO A 313 10.91 12.43 12.66
N LEU A 314 10.44 11.24 12.27
CA LEU A 314 11.29 10.12 11.87
C LEU A 314 11.66 10.15 10.38
N GLY A 315 11.18 11.14 9.60
CA GLY A 315 11.32 11.15 8.15
C GLY A 315 10.72 9.91 7.48
N LEU A 316 9.84 9.19 8.19
CA LEU A 316 9.16 8.01 7.68
C LEU A 316 8.06 8.44 6.73
N LYS A 317 7.91 7.72 5.62
CA LYS A 317 6.71 7.88 4.80
C LYS A 317 5.51 7.46 5.65
N SER A 318 4.37 8.15 5.56
CA SER A 318 3.21 7.87 6.42
C SER A 318 2.73 6.41 6.32
N GLY A 319 2.95 5.73 5.18
CA GLY A 319 2.67 4.30 5.02
C GLY A 319 3.63 3.33 5.71
N ASP A 320 4.78 3.80 6.21
CA ASP A 320 5.75 2.98 6.95
C ASP A 320 5.42 2.85 8.45
N VAL A 321 4.71 3.84 9.00
CA VAL A 321 4.36 3.87 10.42
C VAL A 321 3.45 2.71 10.78
N PHE A 322 2.52 2.38 9.89
CA PHE A 322 1.52 1.37 10.17
C PHE A 322 2.11 -0.05 10.28
N PRO A 323 2.94 -0.56 9.35
CA PRO A 323 3.66 -1.82 9.54
C PRO A 323 4.47 -1.89 10.84
N ILE A 324 5.14 -0.79 11.23
CA ILE A 324 5.91 -0.74 12.49
C ILE A 324 4.99 -0.85 13.70
N ALA A 325 3.87 -0.11 13.71
CA ALA A 325 2.87 -0.19 14.77
C ALA A 325 2.26 -1.60 14.88
N VAL A 326 1.98 -2.27 13.76
CA VAL A 326 1.54 -3.68 13.73
C VAL A 326 2.60 -4.57 14.39
N ALA A 327 3.88 -4.42 14.02
CA ALA A 327 4.97 -5.25 14.53
C ALA A 327 5.10 -5.11 16.06
N LEU A 328 5.07 -3.87 16.53
CA LEU A 328 5.18 -3.53 17.95
C LEU A 328 3.97 -4.03 18.76
N GLN A 329 2.76 -3.99 18.18
CA GLN A 329 1.54 -4.53 18.80
C GLN A 329 1.63 -6.05 18.92
N ILE A 330 2.04 -6.76 17.85
CA ILE A 330 2.25 -8.22 17.88
C ILE A 330 3.27 -8.59 18.95
N LEU A 331 4.35 -7.81 19.05
CA LEU A 331 5.39 -8.00 20.05
C LEU A 331 5.03 -7.44 21.44
N GLU A 332 3.83 -6.92 21.67
CA GLU A 332 3.37 -6.40 22.98
C GLU A 332 4.28 -5.31 23.59
N PHE A 333 5.02 -4.57 22.76
CA PHE A 333 5.80 -3.40 23.18
C PHE A 333 4.97 -2.12 23.17
N VAL A 334 3.86 -2.10 22.43
CA VAL A 334 2.92 -0.98 22.38
C VAL A 334 1.47 -1.48 22.45
N ASP A 335 0.57 -0.58 22.87
CA ASP A 335 -0.87 -0.70 22.72
C ASP A 335 -1.33 0.35 21.70
N VAL A 336 -1.97 -0.10 20.62
CA VAL A 336 -2.49 0.73 19.53
C VAL A 336 -4.02 0.68 19.56
N LYS A 337 -4.64 1.81 19.87
CA LYS A 337 -6.11 1.94 19.96
C LYS A 337 -6.57 3.27 19.41
N ALA A 338 -7.61 3.24 18.58
CA ALA A 338 -8.29 4.42 18.05
C ALA A 338 -7.34 5.50 17.47
N GLY A 339 -6.33 5.08 16.69
CA GLY A 339 -5.36 5.98 16.06
C GLY A 339 -4.24 6.49 16.98
N ALA A 340 -4.23 6.10 18.26
CA ALA A 340 -3.15 6.40 19.21
C ALA A 340 -2.27 5.18 19.47
N ILE A 341 -1.01 5.44 19.81
CA ILE A 341 -0.01 4.43 20.17
C ILE A 341 0.61 4.78 21.53
N LYS A 342 0.77 3.76 22.38
CA LYS A 342 1.31 3.92 23.74
C LYS A 342 2.28 2.80 24.07
N LEU A 343 3.43 3.12 24.66
CA LEU A 343 4.38 2.11 25.16
C LEU A 343 3.75 1.31 26.32
N THR A 344 3.86 -0.01 26.23
CA THR A 344 3.61 -0.92 27.37
C THR A 344 4.74 -0.80 28.40
N PRO A 345 4.60 -1.36 29.62
CA PRO A 345 5.72 -1.43 30.55
C PRO A 345 6.97 -2.07 29.93
N ALA A 346 6.81 -3.15 29.17
CA ALA A 346 7.92 -3.80 28.45
C ALA A 346 8.54 -2.88 27.39
N GLY A 347 7.72 -2.17 26.60
CA GLY A 347 8.22 -1.20 25.62
C GLY A 347 8.99 -0.05 26.27
N ARG A 348 8.58 0.41 27.46
CA ARG A 348 9.33 1.42 28.22
C ARG A 348 10.68 0.89 28.69
N VAL A 349 10.74 -0.34 29.22
CA VAL A 349 12.02 -0.95 29.61
C VAL A 349 12.90 -1.06 28.37
N PHE A 350 12.39 -1.63 27.27
CA PHE A 350 13.12 -1.75 26.02
C PHE A 350 13.75 -0.42 25.56
N ALA A 351 12.99 0.67 25.59
CA ALA A 351 13.48 1.99 25.16
C ALA A 351 14.72 2.48 25.94
N HIS A 352 14.78 2.18 27.24
CA HIS A 352 15.84 2.67 28.14
C HIS A 352 16.94 1.64 28.40
N SER A 353 16.82 0.45 27.82
CA SER A 353 17.80 -0.63 27.96
C SER A 353 18.95 -0.51 26.98
N GLU A 354 20.12 -1.00 27.38
CA GLU A 354 21.28 -1.21 26.50
C GLU A 354 21.03 -2.35 25.49
N MET A 355 21.90 -2.47 24.49
CA MET A 355 21.69 -3.37 23.34
C MET A 355 21.46 -4.84 23.73
N ASP A 356 22.22 -5.39 24.67
CA ASP A 356 22.09 -6.79 25.08
C ASP A 356 20.76 -7.07 25.77
N GLU A 357 20.33 -6.15 26.62
CA GLU A 357 19.05 -6.25 27.33
C GLU A 357 17.86 -6.07 26.37
N ARG A 358 17.98 -5.18 25.36
CA ARG A 358 16.99 -5.06 24.28
C ARG A 358 16.86 -6.35 23.49
N LYS A 359 17.98 -6.98 23.12
CA LYS A 359 17.97 -8.29 22.45
C LYS A 359 17.29 -9.36 23.31
N ARG A 360 17.58 -9.40 24.62
CA ARG A 360 16.94 -10.33 25.56
C ARG A 360 15.42 -10.13 25.61
N LEU A 361 14.96 -8.89 25.79
CA LEU A 361 13.53 -8.56 25.81
C LEU A 361 12.85 -8.90 24.47
N PHE A 362 13.50 -8.56 23.35
CA PHE A 362 12.99 -8.89 22.02
C PHE A 362 12.82 -10.41 21.85
N LYS A 363 13.83 -11.19 22.25
CA LYS A 363 13.80 -12.66 22.23
C LYS A 363 12.63 -13.23 23.05
N GLU A 364 12.43 -12.74 24.27
CA GLU A 364 11.33 -13.17 25.16
C GLU A 364 9.96 -12.88 24.56
N HIS A 365 9.76 -11.66 24.05
CA HIS A 365 8.50 -11.27 23.43
C HIS A 365 8.26 -12.03 22.12
N LEU A 366 9.31 -12.28 21.33
CA LEU A 366 9.22 -13.03 20.08
C LEU A 366 8.78 -14.49 20.34
N LEU A 367 9.37 -15.17 21.31
CA LEU A 367 8.96 -16.53 21.71
C LEU A 367 7.55 -16.59 22.30
N ARG A 368 7.12 -15.52 23.00
CA ARG A 368 5.83 -15.51 23.67
C ARG A 368 4.66 -15.17 22.74
N PHE A 369 4.87 -14.24 21.82
CA PHE A 369 3.78 -13.63 21.05
C PHE A 369 3.85 -13.90 19.54
N VAL A 370 4.89 -14.58 19.06
CA VAL A 370 4.97 -15.04 17.66
C VAL A 370 5.03 -16.58 17.63
N PRO A 371 3.86 -17.24 17.56
CA PRO A 371 3.77 -18.71 17.65
C PRO A 371 4.62 -19.45 16.61
N LEU A 372 4.74 -18.92 15.39
CA LEU A 372 5.61 -19.51 14.36
C LEU A 372 7.07 -19.58 14.81
N VAL A 373 7.59 -18.52 15.44
CA VAL A 373 8.99 -18.49 15.90
C VAL A 373 9.17 -19.43 17.09
N ALA A 374 8.21 -19.44 18.02
CA ALA A 374 8.20 -20.40 19.13
C ALA A 374 8.17 -21.85 18.63
N HIS A 375 7.38 -22.12 17.59
CA HIS A 375 7.28 -23.44 16.99
C HIS A 375 8.57 -23.88 16.31
N ILE A 376 9.20 -23.01 15.50
CA ILE A 376 10.51 -23.28 14.89
C ILE A 376 11.54 -23.59 15.98
N HIS A 377 11.58 -22.75 17.03
CA HIS A 377 12.50 -22.90 18.16
C HIS A 377 12.29 -24.23 18.89
N GLN A 378 11.05 -24.60 19.20
CA GLN A 378 10.71 -25.88 19.82
C GLN A 378 11.11 -27.09 18.95
N VAL A 379 10.83 -27.05 17.64
CA VAL A 379 11.19 -28.15 16.72
C VAL A 379 12.70 -28.33 16.63
N LEU A 380 13.48 -27.26 16.70
CA LEU A 380 14.94 -27.36 16.74
C LEU A 380 15.41 -27.93 18.08
N ASP A 381 14.75 -27.62 19.19
CA ASP A 381 15.12 -28.12 20.52
C ASP A 381 14.84 -29.61 20.70
N GLU A 382 13.75 -30.11 20.11
CA GLU A 382 13.35 -31.51 20.21
C GLU A 382 14.18 -32.44 19.31
N ARG A 383 14.89 -31.90 18.30
CA ARG A 383 15.67 -32.69 17.35
C ARG A 383 17.10 -32.86 17.83
N GLU A 384 17.59 -34.10 17.82
CA GLU A 384 18.99 -34.44 18.17
C GLU A 384 20.02 -33.63 17.38
N ALA A 385 19.76 -33.37 16.10
CA ALA A 385 20.68 -32.62 15.24
C ALA A 385 20.48 -31.08 15.31
N HIS A 386 19.53 -30.60 16.11
CA HIS A 386 19.12 -29.19 16.19
C HIS A 386 18.93 -28.52 14.82
N ARG A 387 18.40 -29.28 13.85
CA ARG A 387 18.26 -28.87 12.46
C ARG A 387 16.91 -29.26 11.87
N ALA A 388 16.32 -28.36 11.11
CA ALA A 388 15.09 -28.61 10.39
C ALA A 388 15.10 -27.93 9.00
N PRO A 389 14.63 -28.60 7.94
CA PRO A 389 14.53 -27.99 6.63
C PRO A 389 13.42 -26.92 6.63
N ARG A 390 13.64 -25.83 5.88
CA ARG A 390 12.64 -24.77 5.68
C ARG A 390 11.30 -25.28 5.20
N GLU A 391 11.36 -26.23 4.26
CA GLU A 391 10.19 -26.79 3.58
C GLU A 391 9.16 -27.34 4.57
N ARG A 392 9.60 -27.86 5.72
CA ARG A 392 8.68 -28.30 6.78
C ARG A 392 7.73 -27.20 7.22
N PHE A 393 8.28 -26.07 7.66
CA PHE A 393 7.49 -24.94 8.18
C PHE A 393 6.75 -24.22 7.05
N GLU A 394 7.32 -24.23 5.85
CA GLU A 394 6.68 -23.66 4.66
C GLU A 394 5.40 -24.43 4.32
N LEU A 395 5.41 -25.76 4.39
CA LEU A 395 4.23 -26.61 4.17
C LEU A 395 3.18 -26.40 5.26
N GLU A 396 3.58 -26.36 6.54
CA GLU A 396 2.67 -26.09 7.66
C GLU A 396 1.97 -24.72 7.51
N LEU A 397 2.68 -23.69 7.05
CA LEU A 397 2.09 -22.38 6.76
C LEU A 397 1.15 -22.42 5.54
N GLN A 398 1.48 -23.21 4.51
CA GLN A 398 0.70 -23.31 3.28
C GLN A 398 -0.66 -24.00 3.47
N ASP A 399 -0.88 -24.70 4.58
CA ASP A 399 -2.19 -25.23 4.97
C ASP A 399 -3.21 -24.10 5.23
N HIS A 400 -2.72 -22.89 5.52
CA HIS A 400 -3.54 -21.74 5.90
C HIS A 400 -3.30 -20.49 5.05
N LEU A 401 -2.06 -20.32 4.58
CA LEU A 401 -1.62 -19.18 3.78
C LEU A 401 -1.41 -19.62 2.33
N ASN A 402 -1.48 -18.66 1.40
CA ASN A 402 -0.96 -18.94 0.06
C ASN A 402 0.57 -18.99 0.09
N ARG A 403 1.18 -19.55 -0.96
CA ARG A 403 2.63 -19.75 -1.04
C ARG A 403 3.45 -18.47 -0.84
N ASN A 404 3.01 -17.35 -1.42
CA ASN A 404 3.73 -16.08 -1.30
C ASN A 404 3.66 -15.53 0.13
N ASP A 405 2.49 -15.61 0.76
CA ASP A 405 2.31 -15.14 2.13
C ASP A 405 3.02 -16.05 3.14
N ALA A 406 3.02 -17.37 2.92
CA ALA A 406 3.79 -18.33 3.71
C ALA A 406 5.29 -18.04 3.61
N ASP A 407 5.82 -17.87 2.39
CA ASP A 407 7.23 -17.56 2.15
C ASP A 407 7.64 -16.23 2.79
N ASN A 408 6.81 -15.19 2.63
CA ASN A 408 7.06 -13.88 3.21
C ASN A 408 7.01 -13.90 4.74
N THR A 409 6.01 -14.55 5.33
CA THR A 409 5.88 -14.70 6.79
C THR A 409 7.07 -15.45 7.37
N LEU A 410 7.48 -16.54 6.72
CA LEU A 410 8.63 -17.34 7.16
C LEU A 410 9.95 -16.58 7.02
N ARG A 411 10.13 -15.79 5.96
CA ARG A 411 11.29 -14.90 5.80
C ARG A 411 11.38 -13.89 6.95
N ILE A 412 10.28 -13.24 7.30
CA ILE A 412 10.26 -12.26 8.40
C ILE A 412 10.54 -12.94 9.74
N ALA A 413 9.94 -14.11 9.98
CA ALA A 413 10.22 -14.92 11.18
C ALA A 413 11.70 -15.34 11.26
N ILE A 414 12.33 -15.67 10.13
CA ILE A 414 13.77 -15.94 10.05
C ILE A 414 14.57 -14.70 10.45
N ASP A 415 14.27 -13.54 9.87
CA ASP A 415 15.00 -12.30 10.11
C ASP A 415 14.92 -11.88 11.59
N TRP A 416 13.71 -11.92 12.18
CA TRP A 416 13.49 -11.61 13.59
C TRP A 416 14.15 -12.65 14.51
N GLY A 417 14.05 -13.94 14.19
CA GLY A 417 14.64 -15.03 14.97
C GLY A 417 16.17 -15.03 14.96
N ARG A 418 16.80 -14.66 13.83
CA ARG A 418 18.26 -14.48 13.73
C ARG A 418 18.72 -13.31 14.59
N TYR A 419 18.00 -12.19 14.58
CA TYR A 419 18.32 -11.05 15.42
C TYR A 419 18.21 -11.39 16.92
N ALA A 420 17.21 -12.19 17.29
CA ALA A 420 17.00 -12.68 18.65
C ALA A 420 17.97 -13.81 19.06
N GLU A 421 18.86 -14.25 18.17
CA GLU A 421 19.79 -15.36 18.41
C GLU A 421 19.03 -16.62 18.92
N LEU A 422 17.86 -16.90 18.30
CA LEU A 422 17.05 -18.08 18.59
C LEU A 422 17.47 -19.27 17.72
N PHE A 423 17.83 -18.99 16.48
CA PHE A 423 18.29 -19.97 15.51
C PHE A 423 19.10 -19.28 14.40
N THR A 424 19.90 -20.08 13.71
CA THR A 424 20.57 -19.72 12.45
C THR A 424 19.76 -20.24 11.27
N TYR A 425 19.99 -19.65 10.10
CA TYR A 425 19.36 -20.07 8.86
C TYR A 425 20.37 -19.99 7.72
N ASP A 426 20.54 -21.09 6.99
CA ASP A 426 21.40 -21.17 5.82
C ASP A 426 20.56 -21.09 4.55
N ASP A 427 20.70 -19.98 3.83
CA ASP A 427 19.98 -19.71 2.57
C ASP A 427 20.32 -20.72 1.46
N ARG A 428 21.53 -21.29 1.44
CA ARG A 428 21.97 -22.24 0.40
C ARG A 428 21.35 -23.60 0.61
N THR A 429 21.39 -24.09 1.84
CA THR A 429 20.84 -25.40 2.20
C THR A 429 19.36 -25.33 2.61
N ARG A 430 18.78 -24.13 2.69
CA ARG A 430 17.41 -23.85 3.15
C ARG A 430 17.11 -24.56 4.47
N THR A 431 18.04 -24.49 5.42
CA THR A 431 17.99 -25.25 6.67
C THR A 431 18.12 -24.33 7.87
N PHE A 432 17.23 -24.51 8.84
CA PHE A 432 17.33 -23.93 10.16
C PHE A 432 18.31 -24.73 11.01
N GLY A 433 19.09 -24.03 11.83
CA GLY A 433 19.99 -24.63 12.81
C GLY A 433 19.91 -23.90 14.15
N ARG A 434 20.36 -24.54 15.21
CA ARG A 434 20.62 -23.88 16.49
C ARG A 434 21.99 -24.33 16.98
N ASP A 435 22.81 -23.38 17.40
CA ASP A 435 24.08 -23.69 18.05
C ASP A 435 23.77 -24.15 19.48
N GLU A 436 24.38 -25.25 19.92
CA GLU A 436 24.32 -25.66 21.32
C GLU A 436 24.84 -24.49 22.16
N ALA A 437 24.00 -23.99 23.07
CA ALA A 437 24.48 -23.06 24.09
C ALA A 437 25.58 -23.81 24.86
N LYS A 438 26.83 -23.36 24.72
CA LYS A 438 27.90 -23.82 25.62
C LYS A 438 27.43 -23.49 27.03
N GLY A 439 27.04 -24.53 27.78
CA GLY A 439 26.51 -24.45 29.13
C GLY A 439 27.48 -23.81 30.11
#